data_AF-A0A7C1NWP5-F1
#
_entry.id   AF-A0A7C1NWP5-F1
#
_cell.length_a   1.000
_cell.length_b   1.000
_cell.length_c   1.000
_cell.angle_alpha   90.00
_cell.angle_beta   90.00
_cell.angle_gamma   90.00
#
_symmetry.space_group_name_H-M   'P 1'
#
loop_
_entity.id
_entity.type
_entity.pdbx_description
1 polymer ?
#
loop_
_entity_poly.entity_id
_entity_poly.type
_entity_poly.pdbx_seq_one_letter_code
_entity_poly.pdbx_strand_id
1 'polypeptide(L)'
;RIADIERLQSFIGERVVDFKSLMDGGLIVQWSYVPQTLKKEDLITASALYKGREYRIKRLPTDSEYEDLIFGWLVESGVTSNSVIYVKNGVTVGIGTGEQDRVGVAEIARDKAYKKTADRIAFQDYQQPYSRITDLSLLTGIDERVKKEKGGLKGSCMISDAFFPFKDGVEVGIKEGVSAVIQPGGSERDFESIEACNEADVAMVFTGQRSFKH
;
A
#
# COMPACT_ATOMS: atom_id res chain seq x y z
N ARG A 1 -31.43 4.65 -8.99
CA ARG A 1 -30.42 4.15 -9.96
C ARG A 1 -29.73 5.39 -10.51
N ILE A 2 -28.43 5.56 -10.30
CA ILE A 2 -27.70 6.70 -10.90
C ILE A 2 -27.70 6.44 -12.41
N ALA A 3 -28.29 7.36 -13.20
CA ALA A 3 -28.27 7.24 -14.65
C ALA A 3 -26.81 7.21 -15.15
N ASP A 4 -26.53 6.44 -16.20
CA ASP A 4 -25.23 6.38 -16.87
C ASP A 4 -24.02 5.96 -16.01
N ILE A 5 -24.21 5.26 -14.89
CA ILE A 5 -23.08 4.74 -14.09
C ILE A 5 -22.16 3.81 -14.91
N GLU A 6 -22.71 3.10 -15.89
CA GLU A 6 -21.96 2.25 -16.83
C GLU A 6 -21.00 3.06 -17.70
N ARG A 7 -21.31 4.33 -17.96
CA ARG A 7 -20.44 5.24 -18.74
C ARG A 7 -19.16 5.60 -17.98
N LEU A 8 -19.07 5.39 -16.67
CA LEU A 8 -17.83 5.63 -15.92
C LEU A 8 -16.64 4.85 -16.50
N GLN A 9 -16.90 3.66 -17.07
CA GLN A 9 -15.86 2.87 -17.72
C GLN A 9 -15.24 3.56 -18.94
N SER A 10 -15.99 4.41 -19.66
CA SER A 10 -15.46 5.13 -20.82
C SER A 10 -14.50 6.25 -20.44
N PHE A 11 -14.41 6.61 -19.16
CA PHE A 11 -13.47 7.64 -18.67
C PHE A 11 -12.20 7.04 -18.07
N ILE A 12 -12.09 5.71 -17.97
CA ILE A 12 -10.86 5.06 -17.51
C ILE A 12 -9.74 5.39 -18.50
N GLY A 13 -8.65 5.97 -18.01
CA GLY A 13 -7.51 6.34 -18.85
C GLY A 13 -7.55 7.77 -19.39
N GLU A 14 -8.69 8.44 -19.34
CA GLU A 14 -8.83 9.81 -19.87
C GLU A 14 -8.16 10.83 -18.97
N ARG A 15 -7.37 11.73 -19.57
CA ARG A 15 -6.74 12.85 -18.86
C ARG A 15 -7.63 14.08 -18.95
N VAL A 16 -7.76 14.78 -17.83
CA VAL A 16 -8.41 16.08 -17.76
C VAL A 16 -7.41 17.14 -17.34
N VAL A 17 -7.71 18.41 -17.64
CA VAL A 17 -6.93 19.53 -17.12
C VAL A 17 -7.32 19.73 -15.66
N ASP A 18 -6.34 19.62 -14.77
CA ASP A 18 -6.47 19.83 -13.32
C ASP A 18 -5.97 21.23 -12.95
N PHE A 19 -6.75 21.93 -12.14
CA PHE A 19 -6.48 23.29 -11.70
C PHE A 19 -6.39 23.33 -10.17
N LYS A 20 -5.29 23.89 -9.66
CA LYS A 20 -5.15 24.18 -8.22
C LYS A 20 -4.88 25.67 -8.02
N SER A 21 -5.71 26.31 -7.19
CA SER A 21 -5.50 27.69 -6.77
C SER A 21 -4.63 27.72 -5.52
N LEU A 22 -3.59 28.55 -5.57
CA LEU A 22 -2.70 28.82 -4.45
C LEU A 22 -3.24 29.98 -3.60
N MET A 23 -2.76 30.11 -2.36
CA MET A 23 -3.22 31.14 -1.42
C MET A 23 -2.96 32.58 -1.91
N ASP A 24 -2.02 32.77 -2.82
CA ASP A 24 -1.71 34.06 -3.46
C ASP A 24 -2.57 34.35 -4.70
N GLY A 25 -3.51 33.46 -5.04
CA GLY A 25 -4.35 33.55 -6.24
C GLY A 25 -3.70 32.98 -7.50
N GLY A 26 -2.46 32.48 -7.44
CA GLY A 26 -1.82 31.78 -8.54
C GLY A 26 -2.57 30.49 -8.92
N LEU A 27 -2.48 30.09 -10.19
CA LEU A 27 -3.05 28.83 -10.69
C LEU A 27 -1.93 27.88 -11.12
N ILE A 28 -1.94 26.68 -10.56
CA ILE A 28 -1.21 25.54 -11.11
C ILE A 28 -2.17 24.81 -12.05
N VAL A 29 -1.74 24.61 -13.29
CA VAL A 29 -2.49 23.89 -14.32
C VAL A 29 -1.66 22.71 -14.78
N GLN A 30 -2.22 21.51 -14.71
CA GLN A 30 -1.53 20.27 -15.06
C GLN A 30 -2.48 19.27 -15.71
N TRP A 31 -1.94 18.17 -16.25
CA TRP A 31 -2.74 17.01 -16.60
C TRP A 31 -3.06 16.21 -15.33
N SER A 32 -4.29 15.69 -15.24
CA SER A 32 -4.67 14.78 -14.17
C SER A 32 -3.80 13.53 -14.18
N TYR A 33 -3.49 13.02 -12.99
CA TYR A 33 -2.86 11.73 -12.85
C TYR A 33 -3.80 10.63 -13.34
N VAL A 34 -3.27 9.70 -14.13
CA VAL A 34 -3.97 8.52 -14.63
C VAL A 34 -3.00 7.33 -14.46
N PRO A 35 -3.38 6.29 -13.69
CA PRO A 35 -2.57 5.08 -13.58
C PRO A 35 -2.41 4.42 -14.94
N GLN A 36 -1.16 4.13 -15.32
CA GLN A 36 -0.86 3.37 -16.55
C GLN A 36 -0.88 1.86 -16.30
N THR A 37 -0.53 1.45 -15.09
CA THR A 37 -0.58 0.05 -14.66
C THR A 37 -2.01 -0.30 -14.24
N LEU A 38 -2.75 -0.95 -15.13
CA LEU A 38 -4.17 -1.33 -14.92
C LEU A 38 -4.37 -2.84 -14.81
N LYS A 39 -3.43 -3.63 -15.33
CA LYS A 39 -3.48 -5.10 -15.34
C LYS A 39 -2.09 -5.69 -15.04
N LYS A 40 -2.08 -6.99 -14.77
CA LYS A 40 -0.87 -7.75 -14.42
C LYS A 40 0.25 -7.60 -15.45
N GLU A 41 -0.09 -7.52 -16.74
CA GLU A 41 0.87 -7.44 -17.85
C GLU A 41 1.58 -6.08 -17.91
N ASP A 42 1.03 -5.05 -17.27
CA ASP A 42 1.64 -3.72 -17.21
C ASP A 42 2.69 -3.63 -16.09
N LEU A 43 2.78 -4.63 -15.21
CA LEU A 43 3.74 -4.66 -14.12
C LEU A 43 5.12 -5.08 -14.60
N ILE A 44 6.12 -4.38 -14.09
CA ILE A 44 7.52 -4.67 -14.34
C ILE A 44 8.02 -5.59 -13.23
N THR A 45 8.75 -6.66 -13.59
CA THR A 45 9.41 -7.49 -12.58
C THR A 45 10.52 -6.70 -11.91
N ALA A 46 10.57 -6.68 -10.57
CA ALA A 46 11.53 -5.86 -9.84
C ALA A 46 12.98 -6.29 -10.14
N SER A 47 13.76 -5.36 -10.68
CA SER A 47 15.18 -5.51 -10.93
C SER A 47 15.91 -4.18 -10.81
N ALA A 48 17.17 -4.22 -10.39
CA ALA A 48 18.01 -3.03 -10.27
C ALA A 48 19.47 -3.35 -10.65
N LEU A 49 20.16 -2.38 -11.28
CA LEU A 49 21.59 -2.45 -11.55
C LEU A 49 22.33 -1.59 -10.53
N TYR A 50 23.22 -2.19 -9.75
CA TYR A 50 24.03 -1.46 -8.78
C TYR A 50 25.50 -1.88 -8.88
N LYS A 51 26.38 -0.91 -9.12
CA LYS A 51 27.84 -1.12 -9.28
C LYS A 51 28.18 -2.24 -10.29
N GLY A 52 27.44 -2.32 -11.39
CA GLY A 52 27.65 -3.33 -12.44
C GLY A 52 27.12 -4.73 -12.11
N ARG A 53 26.52 -4.92 -10.93
CA ARG A 53 25.82 -6.16 -10.57
C ARG A 53 24.32 -5.97 -10.71
N GLU A 54 23.68 -6.94 -11.35
CA GLU A 54 22.23 -6.97 -11.49
C GLU A 54 21.60 -7.72 -10.31
N TYR A 55 20.56 -7.12 -9.75
CA TYR A 55 19.74 -7.68 -8.68
C TYR A 55 18.33 -7.87 -9.22
N ARG A 56 17.79 -9.08 -9.07
CA ARG A 56 16.45 -9.43 -9.54
C ARG A 56 15.67 -10.08 -8.40
N ILE A 57 14.37 -9.84 -8.38
CA ILE A 57 13.46 -10.58 -7.51
C ILE A 57 13.45 -12.06 -7.91
N LYS A 58 13.43 -12.96 -6.92
CA LYS A 58 13.49 -14.42 -7.12
C LYS A 58 12.11 -15.04 -7.25
N ARG A 59 11.11 -14.45 -6.59
CA ARG A 59 9.73 -14.93 -6.55
C ARG A 59 8.81 -13.91 -7.21
N LEU A 60 7.98 -14.39 -8.14
CA LEU A 60 6.91 -13.59 -8.73
C LEU A 60 5.63 -13.71 -7.89
N PRO A 61 4.75 -12.68 -7.90
CA PRO A 61 3.45 -12.77 -7.25
C PRO A 61 2.61 -13.93 -7.78
N THR A 62 1.75 -14.50 -6.92
CA THR A 62 0.67 -15.39 -7.34
C THR A 62 -0.46 -14.59 -8.01
N ASP A 63 -1.41 -15.27 -8.66
CA ASP A 63 -2.53 -14.56 -9.30
C ASP A 63 -3.38 -13.76 -8.30
N SER A 64 -3.62 -14.31 -7.11
CA SER A 64 -4.31 -13.59 -6.03
C SER A 64 -3.52 -12.37 -5.53
N GLU A 65 -2.19 -12.48 -5.46
CA GLU A 65 -1.36 -11.32 -5.09
C GLU A 65 -1.34 -10.28 -6.20
N TYR A 66 -1.31 -10.68 -7.47
CA TYR A 66 -1.43 -9.73 -8.58
C TYR A 66 -2.75 -8.95 -8.53
N GLU A 67 -3.87 -9.63 -8.23
CA GLU A 67 -5.16 -8.97 -8.02
C GLU A 67 -5.10 -7.94 -6.88
N ASP A 68 -4.53 -8.31 -5.74
CA ASP A 68 -4.37 -7.42 -4.58
C ASP A 68 -3.42 -6.23 -4.86
N LEU A 69 -2.32 -6.46 -5.58
CA LEU A 69 -1.35 -5.41 -5.93
C LEU A 69 -1.95 -4.41 -6.91
N ILE A 70 -2.69 -4.87 -7.93
CA ILE A 70 -3.38 -3.98 -8.88
C ILE A 70 -4.50 -3.22 -8.18
N PHE A 71 -5.35 -3.92 -7.40
CA PHE A 71 -6.40 -3.28 -6.61
C PHE A 71 -5.80 -2.20 -5.70
N GLY A 72 -4.75 -2.55 -4.96
CA GLY A 72 -4.06 -1.62 -4.07
C GLY A 72 -3.46 -0.44 -4.82
N TRP A 73 -2.80 -0.66 -5.95
CA TRP A 73 -2.25 0.43 -6.76
C TRP A 73 -3.32 1.42 -7.24
N LEU A 74 -4.47 0.93 -7.69
CA LEU A 74 -5.57 1.77 -8.11
C LEU A 74 -6.17 2.56 -6.93
N VAL A 75 -6.31 1.93 -5.76
CA VAL A 75 -6.74 2.62 -4.53
C VAL A 75 -5.72 3.69 -4.14
N GLU A 76 -4.44 3.35 -4.17
CA GLU A 76 -3.32 4.22 -3.79
C GLU A 76 -3.29 5.50 -4.63
N SER A 77 -3.65 5.42 -5.91
CA SER A 77 -3.76 6.62 -6.77
C SER A 77 -4.79 7.66 -6.30
N GLY A 78 -5.73 7.24 -5.45
CA GLY A 78 -6.69 8.11 -4.81
C GLY A 78 -6.24 8.69 -3.47
N VAL A 79 -5.18 8.16 -2.85
CA VAL A 79 -4.73 8.49 -1.49
C VAL A 79 -3.77 9.69 -1.52
N THR A 80 -3.85 10.56 -0.51
CA THR A 80 -2.94 11.70 -0.35
C THR A 80 -1.54 11.23 0.04
N SER A 81 -0.51 11.78 -0.60
CA SER A 81 0.88 11.41 -0.41
C SER A 81 1.53 12.08 0.81
N ASN A 82 2.64 11.54 1.33
CA ASN A 82 3.17 10.20 1.03
C ASN A 82 2.25 9.13 1.64
N SER A 83 2.08 7.99 0.98
CA SER A 83 1.17 6.94 1.44
C SER A 83 1.72 5.53 1.29
N VAL A 84 1.35 4.67 2.24
CA VAL A 84 1.57 3.22 2.16
C VAL A 84 0.27 2.57 2.59
N ILE A 85 -0.17 1.58 1.82
CA ILE A 85 -1.36 0.80 2.14
C ILE A 85 -1.05 -0.68 2.15
N TYR A 86 -1.80 -1.41 2.97
CA TYR A 86 -1.80 -2.86 3.00
C TYR A 86 -3.13 -3.37 2.48
N VAL A 87 -3.10 -4.33 1.56
CA VAL A 87 -4.30 -4.90 0.93
C VAL A 87 -4.27 -6.41 1.07
N LYS A 88 -5.43 -7.01 1.31
CA LYS A 88 -5.58 -8.47 1.34
C LYS A 88 -6.97 -8.86 0.87
N ASN A 89 -7.06 -9.77 -0.10
CA ASN A 89 -8.34 -10.27 -0.63
C ASN A 89 -9.27 -9.15 -1.14
N GLY A 90 -8.72 -8.19 -1.89
CA GLY A 90 -9.47 -7.07 -2.47
C GLY A 90 -9.95 -6.03 -1.45
N VAL A 91 -9.41 -6.02 -0.22
CA VAL A 91 -9.76 -5.03 0.79
C VAL A 91 -8.54 -4.38 1.43
N THR A 92 -8.64 -3.08 1.73
CA THR A 92 -7.59 -2.36 2.45
C THR A 92 -7.58 -2.75 3.93
N VAL A 93 -6.47 -3.29 4.41
CA VAL A 93 -6.24 -3.64 5.81
C VAL A 93 -5.80 -2.41 6.61
N GLY A 94 -4.87 -1.63 6.07
CA GLY A 94 -4.30 -0.43 6.70
C GLY A 94 -3.95 0.63 5.65
N ILE A 95 -4.11 1.91 6.00
CA ILE A 95 -3.79 3.04 5.13
C ILE A 95 -3.02 4.10 5.93
N GLY A 96 -1.74 4.27 5.62
CA GLY A 96 -0.89 5.35 6.10
C GLY A 96 -0.83 6.47 5.06
N THR A 97 -0.93 7.72 5.51
CA THR A 97 -0.92 8.90 4.64
C THR A 97 -0.44 10.11 5.43
N GLY A 98 0.16 11.09 4.75
CA GLY A 98 0.43 12.42 5.29
C GLY A 98 1.74 12.55 6.08
N GLU A 99 2.62 11.55 6.01
CA GLU A 99 3.93 11.63 6.66
C GLU A 99 5.06 12.08 5.71
N GLN A 100 6.09 12.66 6.30
CA GLN A 100 7.26 13.15 5.57
C GLN A 100 8.25 12.03 5.22
N ASP A 101 8.30 10.96 6.01
CA ASP A 101 9.20 9.83 5.81
C ASP A 101 8.47 8.51 5.50
N ARG A 102 9.13 7.63 4.73
CA ARG A 102 8.55 6.39 4.21
C ARG A 102 8.37 5.29 5.26
N VAL A 103 9.21 5.29 6.29
CA VAL A 103 9.15 4.28 7.34
C VAL A 103 7.96 4.60 8.24
N GLY A 104 7.84 5.84 8.69
CA GLY A 104 6.75 6.37 9.49
C GLY A 104 5.39 6.15 8.83
N VAL A 105 5.24 6.43 7.53
CA VAL A 105 3.96 6.16 6.85
C VAL A 105 3.61 4.67 6.81
N ALA A 106 4.59 3.78 6.62
CA ALA A 106 4.39 2.33 6.64
C ALA A 106 4.03 1.83 8.05
N GLU A 107 4.62 2.41 9.09
CA GLU A 107 4.30 2.12 10.48
C GLU A 107 2.91 2.62 10.87
N ILE A 108 2.51 3.81 10.42
CA ILE A 108 1.13 4.31 10.62
C ILE A 108 0.12 3.39 9.95
N ALA A 109 0.41 2.91 8.74
CA ALA A 109 -0.44 1.96 8.03
C ALA A 109 -0.59 0.65 8.83
N ARG A 110 0.52 0.14 9.40
CA ARG A 110 0.55 -1.04 10.29
C ARG A 110 -0.29 -0.80 11.54
N ASP A 111 -0.05 0.29 12.25
CA ASP A 111 -0.70 0.57 13.53
C ASP A 111 -2.22 0.74 13.37
N LYS A 112 -2.65 1.35 12.26
CA LYS A 112 -4.08 1.40 11.89
C LYS A 112 -4.66 0.01 11.62
N ALA A 113 -3.91 -0.90 10.99
CA ALA A 113 -4.37 -2.28 10.78
C ALA A 113 -4.58 -3.02 12.12
N TYR A 114 -3.66 -2.84 13.07
CA TYR A 114 -3.77 -3.39 14.43
C TYR A 114 -5.01 -2.85 15.15
N LYS A 115 -5.19 -1.52 15.14
CA LYS A 115 -6.34 -0.87 15.78
C LYS A 115 -7.68 -1.33 15.18
N LYS A 116 -7.79 -1.41 13.86
CA LYS A 116 -8.98 -1.91 13.17
C LYS A 116 -9.27 -3.37 13.51
N THR A 117 -8.23 -4.19 13.63
CA THR A 117 -8.38 -5.61 14.00
C THR A 117 -8.86 -5.75 15.44
N ALA A 118 -8.32 -4.96 16.37
CA ALA A 118 -8.80 -4.88 17.76
C ALA A 118 -10.29 -4.49 17.81
N ASP A 119 -10.68 -3.43 17.12
CA ASP A 119 -12.08 -3.00 17.04
C ASP A 119 -12.99 -4.07 16.44
N ARG A 120 -12.53 -4.78 15.40
CA ARG A 120 -13.29 -5.88 14.76
C ARG A 120 -13.50 -7.05 15.72
N ILE A 121 -12.45 -7.50 16.40
CA ILE A 121 -12.52 -8.60 17.37
C ILE A 121 -13.43 -8.22 18.53
N ALA A 122 -13.26 -7.02 19.09
CA ALA A 122 -14.10 -6.48 20.16
C ALA A 122 -15.58 -6.52 19.78
N PHE A 123 -15.90 -6.07 18.57
CA PHE A 123 -17.28 -6.05 18.10
C PHE A 123 -17.84 -7.45 17.82
N GLN A 124 -17.06 -8.34 17.21
CA GLN A 124 -17.49 -9.71 16.91
C GLN A 124 -17.78 -10.52 18.18
N ASP A 125 -16.87 -10.45 19.16
CA ASP A 125 -16.92 -11.29 20.35
C ASP A 125 -17.83 -10.68 21.45
N TYR A 126 -17.87 -9.35 21.56
CA TYR A 126 -18.55 -8.65 22.68
C TYR A 126 -19.62 -7.64 22.25
N GLN A 127 -19.88 -7.46 20.95
CA GLN A 127 -20.86 -6.51 20.41
C GLN A 127 -20.64 -5.06 20.88
N GLN A 128 -19.39 -4.71 21.17
CA GLN A 128 -18.97 -3.39 21.61
C GLN A 128 -17.70 -2.94 20.87
N PRO A 129 -17.53 -1.64 20.59
CA PRO A 129 -16.26 -1.14 20.08
C PRO A 129 -15.16 -1.30 21.15
N TYR A 130 -13.91 -1.50 20.73
CA TYR A 130 -12.78 -1.75 21.65
C TYR A 130 -12.66 -0.64 22.70
N SER A 131 -12.89 0.62 22.30
CA SER A 131 -12.83 1.80 23.17
C SER A 131 -13.86 1.83 24.30
N ARG A 132 -14.91 0.99 24.27
CA ARG A 132 -15.95 0.92 25.32
C ARG A 132 -15.77 -0.25 26.28
N ILE A 133 -14.84 -1.17 26.00
CA ILE A 133 -14.55 -2.27 26.90
C ILE A 133 -13.73 -1.71 28.07
N THR A 134 -14.23 -1.87 29.29
CA THR A 134 -13.55 -1.44 30.53
C THR A 134 -12.83 -2.57 31.25
N ASP A 135 -13.18 -3.82 30.94
CA ASP A 135 -12.54 -5.00 31.51
C ASP A 135 -11.13 -5.19 30.93
N LEU A 136 -10.11 -5.03 31.79
CA LEU A 136 -8.70 -5.13 31.43
C LEU A 136 -8.29 -6.54 30.96
N SER A 137 -8.93 -7.58 31.49
CA SER A 137 -8.65 -8.97 31.09
C SER A 137 -9.12 -9.19 29.65
N LEU A 138 -10.29 -8.66 29.29
CA LEU A 138 -10.81 -8.76 27.92
C LEU A 138 -9.95 -7.96 26.95
N LEU A 139 -9.56 -6.73 27.31
CA LEU A 139 -8.67 -5.90 26.49
C LEU A 139 -7.34 -6.62 26.23
N THR A 140 -6.73 -7.19 27.27
CA THR A 140 -5.47 -7.92 27.15
C THR A 140 -5.61 -9.13 26.21
N GLY A 141 -6.69 -9.91 26.33
CA GLY A 141 -6.95 -11.04 25.45
C GLY A 141 -7.15 -10.64 23.99
N ILE A 142 -7.84 -9.52 23.72
CA ILE A 142 -7.98 -8.97 22.38
C ILE A 142 -6.61 -8.56 21.82
N ASP A 143 -5.82 -7.82 22.60
CA ASP A 143 -4.51 -7.34 22.17
C ASP A 143 -3.54 -8.48 21.85
N GLU A 144 -3.54 -9.54 22.66
CA GLU A 144 -2.76 -10.75 22.40
C GLU A 144 -3.18 -11.43 21.10
N ARG A 145 -4.48 -11.54 20.84
CA ARG A 145 -5.01 -12.09 19.59
C ARG A 145 -4.63 -11.24 18.39
N VAL A 146 -4.77 -9.91 18.49
CA VAL A 146 -4.36 -8.96 17.43
C VAL A 146 -2.86 -9.11 17.12
N LYS A 147 -2.01 -9.19 18.15
CA LYS A 147 -0.56 -9.41 17.99
C LYS A 147 -0.25 -10.74 17.31
N LYS A 148 -0.95 -11.81 17.71
CA LYS A 148 -0.80 -13.14 17.10
C LYS A 148 -1.22 -13.15 15.62
N GLU A 149 -2.28 -12.42 15.27
CA GLU A 149 -2.76 -12.26 13.90
C GLU A 149 -2.01 -11.18 13.12
N LYS A 150 -1.02 -10.50 13.74
CA LYS A 150 -0.25 -9.40 13.15
C LYS A 150 -1.14 -8.29 12.59
N GLY A 151 -2.20 -7.94 13.31
CA GLY A 151 -3.19 -6.95 12.84
C GLY A 151 -3.85 -7.31 11.51
N GLY A 152 -3.91 -8.60 11.15
CA GLY A 152 -4.44 -9.08 9.88
C GLY A 152 -3.51 -8.90 8.67
N LEU A 153 -2.28 -8.40 8.87
CA LEU A 153 -1.33 -8.08 7.81
C LEU A 153 -0.61 -9.30 7.22
N LYS A 154 -0.58 -10.42 7.95
CA LYS A 154 0.08 -11.64 7.46
C LYS A 154 -0.56 -12.11 6.14
N GLY A 155 0.24 -12.24 5.08
CA GLY A 155 -0.20 -12.59 3.73
C GLY A 155 -0.91 -11.45 2.98
N SER A 156 -0.77 -10.20 3.46
CA SER A 156 -1.23 -9.02 2.73
C SER A 156 -0.17 -8.54 1.72
N CYS A 157 -0.58 -7.75 0.75
CA CYS A 157 0.28 -7.03 -0.16
C CYS A 157 0.54 -5.60 0.36
N MET A 158 1.76 -5.11 0.22
CA MET A 158 2.16 -3.74 0.56
C MET A 158 2.26 -2.89 -0.70
N ILE A 159 1.64 -1.72 -0.70
CA ILE A 159 1.58 -0.81 -1.84
C ILE A 159 2.10 0.56 -1.41
N SER A 160 2.93 1.18 -2.26
CA SER A 160 3.54 2.48 -2.01
C SER A 160 3.43 3.38 -3.23
N ASP A 161 2.94 4.62 -3.06
CA ASP A 161 2.83 5.63 -4.13
C ASP A 161 4.19 6.12 -4.69
N ALA A 162 5.28 5.94 -3.95
CA ALA A 162 6.65 6.17 -4.40
C ALA A 162 7.62 5.05 -3.99
N PHE A 163 8.84 5.09 -4.53
CA PHE A 163 9.87 4.11 -4.21
C PHE A 163 10.34 4.23 -2.75
N PHE A 164 10.84 3.13 -2.19
CA PHE A 164 11.54 3.10 -0.91
C PHE A 164 13.01 3.49 -1.10
N PRO A 165 13.50 4.56 -0.44
CA PRO A 165 14.91 4.98 -0.55
C PRO A 165 15.89 3.95 0.02
N PHE A 166 15.46 3.18 1.02
CA PHE A 166 16.24 2.14 1.68
C PHE A 166 15.32 0.95 2.00
N LYS A 167 15.93 -0.19 2.37
CA LYS A 167 15.18 -1.41 2.71
C LYS A 167 14.29 -1.31 3.95
N ASP A 168 14.58 -0.36 4.85
CA ASP A 168 13.87 -0.17 6.12
C ASP A 168 12.36 0.03 5.94
N GLY A 169 11.94 0.76 4.91
CA GLY A 169 10.52 0.95 4.59
C GLY A 169 9.82 -0.36 4.25
N VAL A 170 10.43 -1.21 3.42
CA VAL A 170 9.88 -2.52 3.05
C VAL A 170 9.94 -3.49 4.23
N GLU A 171 10.99 -3.42 5.05
CA GLU A 171 11.14 -4.26 6.24
C GLU A 171 9.99 -4.09 7.25
N VAL A 172 9.33 -2.93 7.30
CA VAL A 172 8.12 -2.74 8.12
C VAL A 172 7.05 -3.75 7.74
N GLY A 173 6.73 -3.89 6.46
CA GLY A 173 5.76 -4.87 5.98
C GLY A 173 6.25 -6.31 6.16
N ILE A 174 7.52 -6.58 5.84
CA ILE A 174 8.11 -7.92 5.96
C ILE A 174 8.00 -8.47 7.39
N LYS A 175 8.26 -7.64 8.41
CA LYS A 175 8.15 -8.02 9.83
C LYS A 175 6.71 -8.38 10.26
N GLU A 176 5.73 -7.93 9.51
CA GLU A 176 4.30 -8.23 9.69
C GLU A 176 3.83 -9.41 8.82
N GLY A 177 4.71 -9.91 7.95
CA GLY A 177 4.46 -11.08 7.10
C GLY A 177 3.70 -10.76 5.82
N VAL A 178 3.90 -9.59 5.22
CA VAL A 178 3.41 -9.30 3.86
C VAL A 178 4.00 -10.31 2.87
N SER A 179 3.23 -10.65 1.83
CA SER A 179 3.64 -11.67 0.86
C SER A 179 4.09 -11.09 -0.48
N ALA A 180 3.67 -9.85 -0.80
CA ALA A 180 4.14 -9.13 -1.98
C ALA A 180 4.21 -7.61 -1.75
N VAL A 181 5.04 -6.93 -2.55
CA VAL A 181 5.25 -5.48 -2.50
C VAL A 181 5.18 -4.89 -3.90
N ILE A 182 4.52 -3.74 -4.04
CA ILE A 182 4.50 -2.93 -5.27
C ILE A 182 4.92 -1.49 -4.96
N GLN A 183 5.80 -0.97 -5.81
CA GLN A 183 6.25 0.41 -5.78
C GLN A 183 6.58 0.89 -7.21
N PRO A 184 6.84 2.17 -7.46
CA PRO A 184 7.23 2.64 -8.78
C PRO A 184 8.60 2.17 -9.27
N GLY A 185 9.53 1.90 -8.34
CA GLY A 185 10.96 1.75 -8.65
C GLY A 185 11.62 3.08 -9.04
N GLY A 186 12.90 3.01 -9.38
CA GLY A 186 13.73 4.15 -9.76
C GLY A 186 14.59 4.72 -8.63
N SER A 187 14.79 3.95 -7.55
CA SER A 187 15.80 4.26 -6.52
C SER A 187 17.17 3.79 -6.98
N GLU A 188 18.23 4.56 -6.70
CA GLU A 188 19.60 4.04 -6.82
C GLU A 188 19.84 2.81 -5.93
N ARG A 189 19.05 2.68 -4.85
CA ARG A 189 19.13 1.62 -3.86
C ARG A 189 17.98 0.61 -3.93
N ASP A 190 17.28 0.52 -5.07
CA ASP A 190 16.22 -0.49 -5.24
C ASP A 190 16.75 -1.92 -5.00
N PHE A 191 18.05 -2.16 -5.23
CA PHE A 191 18.69 -3.44 -4.93
C PHE A 191 18.56 -3.84 -3.45
N GLU A 192 18.62 -2.91 -2.49
CA GLU A 192 18.50 -3.22 -1.07
C GLU A 192 17.09 -3.72 -0.74
N SER A 193 16.06 -3.09 -1.31
CA SER A 193 14.67 -3.50 -1.16
C SER A 193 14.39 -4.85 -1.83
N ILE A 194 14.96 -5.08 -3.02
CA ILE A 194 14.86 -6.37 -3.73
C ILE A 194 15.53 -7.49 -2.92
N GLU A 195 16.72 -7.24 -2.36
CA GLU A 195 17.41 -8.21 -1.50
C GLU A 195 16.62 -8.51 -0.24
N ALA A 196 16.09 -7.49 0.45
CA ALA A 196 15.25 -7.69 1.63
C ALA A 196 14.00 -8.54 1.33
N CYS A 197 13.31 -8.28 0.20
CA CYS A 197 12.20 -9.11 -0.26
C CYS A 197 12.65 -10.55 -0.54
N ASN A 198 13.77 -10.73 -1.23
CA ASN A 198 14.32 -12.05 -1.55
C ASN A 198 14.73 -12.86 -0.31
N GLU A 199 15.27 -12.23 0.72
CA GLU A 199 15.62 -12.87 2.00
C GLU A 199 14.38 -13.35 2.77
N ALA A 200 13.25 -12.68 2.58
CA ALA A 200 11.98 -12.98 3.24
C ALA A 200 10.99 -13.80 2.38
N ASP A 201 11.38 -14.24 1.17
CA ASP A 201 10.51 -14.90 0.18
C ASP A 201 9.26 -14.07 -0.20
N VAL A 202 9.42 -12.74 -0.22
CA VAL A 202 8.39 -11.77 -0.58
C VAL A 202 8.52 -11.41 -2.06
N ALA A 203 7.40 -11.42 -2.79
CA ALA A 203 7.39 -11.01 -4.19
C ALA A 203 7.48 -9.48 -4.32
N MET A 204 8.06 -8.98 -5.40
CA MET A 204 8.17 -7.55 -5.65
C MET A 204 7.98 -7.23 -7.14
N VAL A 205 7.17 -6.21 -7.42
CA VAL A 205 6.92 -5.69 -8.77
C VAL A 205 6.97 -4.17 -8.79
N PHE A 206 7.28 -3.61 -9.95
CA PHE A 206 7.33 -2.17 -10.18
C PHE A 206 6.21 -1.69 -11.10
N THR A 207 5.67 -0.49 -10.85
CA THR A 207 4.71 0.17 -11.75
C THR A 207 5.39 1.04 -12.81
N GLY A 208 6.62 1.50 -12.55
CA GLY A 208 7.32 2.46 -13.41
C GLY A 208 6.74 3.88 -13.37
N GLN A 209 5.71 4.13 -12.54
CA GLN A 209 5.01 5.41 -12.46
C GLN A 209 4.78 5.78 -11.00
N ARG A 210 5.20 6.98 -10.57
CA ARG A 210 4.87 7.51 -9.23
C ARG A 210 3.46 8.07 -9.19
N SER A 211 2.77 7.94 -8.07
CA SER A 211 1.39 8.40 -7.90
C SER A 211 1.25 9.44 -6.78
N PHE A 212 1.93 10.57 -6.91
CA PHE A 212 1.82 11.62 -5.91
C PHE A 212 0.51 12.41 -6.00
N LYS A 213 -0.11 12.62 -4.84
CA LYS A 213 -1.32 13.41 -4.69
C LYS A 213 -1.20 14.33 -3.48
N HIS A 214 -1.27 15.63 -3.74
CA HIS A 214 -1.29 16.68 -2.71
C HIS A 214 -2.71 17.18 -2.49
#